data_AF-A0A969ELJ1-F1
#
_entry.id   AF-A0A969ELJ1-F1
#
_cell.length_a   1.000
_cell.length_b   1.000
_cell.length_c   1.000
_cell.angle_alpha   90.00
_cell.angle_beta   90.00
_cell.angle_gamma   90.00
#
_symmetry.space_group_name_H-M   'P 1'
#
loop_
_entity.id
_entity.type
_entity.pdbx_description
1 polymer ?
#
loop_
_entity_poly.entity_id
_entity_poly.type
_entity_poly.pdbx_seq_one_letter_code
_entity_poly.pdbx_strand_id
1 'polypeptide(L)' 'MSTSKGAEGLDVLHGENILLGDAPAEFANYVISLLSDKVLYQRLANNGKETVQKHYDWGGMSYKYEVLVESALK' A
#
# COMPACT_ATOMS: atom_id res chain seq x y z
N MET A 1 4.15 -7.51 -0.03
CA MET A 1 5.50 -7.12 -0.49
C MET A 1 5.45 -6.84 -1.97
N SER A 2 6.26 -5.89 -2.46
CA SER A 2 6.40 -5.55 -3.87
C SER A 2 7.82 -5.04 -4.17
N THR A 3 8.07 -4.62 -5.40
CA THR A 3 9.19 -3.73 -5.77
C THR A 3 8.71 -2.28 -5.73
N SER A 4 9.64 -1.33 -5.71
CA SER A 4 9.31 0.10 -5.81
C SER A 4 8.53 0.40 -7.10
N LYS A 5 8.91 -0.26 -8.21
CA LYS A 5 8.20 -0.13 -9.48
C LYS A 5 6.79 -0.72 -9.42
N GLY A 6 6.60 -1.87 -8.78
CA GLY A 6 5.29 -2.52 -8.66
C GLY A 6 4.35 -1.82 -7.67
N ALA A 7 4.89 -1.03 -6.74
CA ALA A 7 4.10 -0.23 -5.79
C ALA A 7 3.90 1.22 -6.25
N GLU A 8 4.29 1.56 -7.49
CA GLU A 8 4.19 2.93 -7.97
C GLU A 8 2.73 3.43 -7.97
N GLY A 9 2.53 4.68 -7.54
CA GLY A 9 1.20 5.28 -7.41
C GLY A 9 0.40 4.85 -6.18
N LEU A 10 0.95 3.95 -5.35
CA LEU A 10 0.38 3.62 -4.05
C LEU A 10 0.98 4.52 -2.94
N ASP A 11 0.13 4.99 -2.03
CA ASP A 11 0.48 5.78 -0.85
C ASP A 11 0.98 4.83 0.25
N VAL A 12 2.15 4.26 0.01
CA VAL A 12 2.75 3.22 0.85
C VAL A 12 4.13 3.62 1.34
N LEU A 13 4.49 3.13 2.52
CA LEU A 13 5.74 3.39 3.20
C LEU A 13 6.42 2.06 3.57
N HIS A 14 7.64 1.89 3.07
CA HIS A 14 8.45 0.71 3.31
C HIS A 14 8.64 0.47 4.81
N GLY A 15 8.40 -0.77 5.27
CA GLY A 15 8.53 -1.19 6.66
C GLY A 15 7.30 -0.91 7.53
N GLU A 16 6.34 -0.13 7.02
CA GLU A 16 5.12 0.26 7.75
C GLU A 16 3.88 -0.46 7.25
N ASN A 17 3.52 -0.31 5.99
CA ASN A 17 2.34 -0.92 5.37
C ASN A 17 2.69 -1.81 4.16
N ILE A 18 3.96 -1.84 3.75
CA ILE A 18 4.51 -2.70 2.72
C ILE A 18 5.99 -2.98 2.98
N LEU A 19 6.52 -4.07 2.44
CA LEU A 19 7.97 -4.23 2.24
C LEU A 19 8.27 -4.06 0.75
N LEU A 20 9.26 -3.24 0.45
CA LEU A 20 9.78 -2.97 -0.89
C LEU A 20 11.21 -3.52 -0.98
N GLY A 21 11.45 -4.45 -1.89
CA GLY A 21 12.78 -4.95 -2.19
C GLY A 21 13.01 -4.93 -3.69
N ASP A 22 13.92 -4.07 -4.17
CA ASP A 22 14.19 -3.93 -5.59
C ASP A 22 15.26 -4.93 -6.08
N ALA A 23 16.15 -5.35 -5.17
CA ALA A 23 17.09 -6.42 -5.45
C ALA A 23 16.44 -7.80 -5.20
N PRO A 24 16.71 -8.82 -6.05
CA PRO A 24 16.16 -10.16 -5.87
C PRO A 24 16.44 -10.78 -4.50
N ALA A 25 17.64 -10.54 -3.94
CA ALA A 25 18.02 -11.06 -2.62
C ALA A 25 17.20 -10.42 -1.49
N GLU A 26 16.99 -9.11 -1.53
CA GLU A 26 16.16 -8.40 -0.55
C GLU A 26 14.71 -8.87 -0.61
N PHE A 27 14.16 -8.97 -1.83
CA PHE A 27 12.81 -9.47 -2.04
C PHE A 27 12.64 -10.88 -1.46
N ALA A 28 13.56 -11.80 -1.77
CA ALA A 28 13.53 -13.16 -1.22
C ALA A 28 13.59 -13.17 0.32
N ASN A 29 14.50 -12.38 0.90
CA ASN A 29 14.62 -12.28 2.36
C ASN A 29 13.34 -11.77 3.00
N TYR A 30 12.70 -10.76 2.42
CA TYR A 30 11.42 -10.25 2.92
C TYR A 30 10.27 -11.25 2.76
N VAL A 31 10.22 -12.07 1.69
CA VAL A 31 9.27 -13.21 1.62
C VAL A 31 9.47 -14.09 2.84
N ILE A 32 10.72 -14.51 3.08
CA ILE A 32 11.06 -15.45 4.14
C ILE A 32 10.69 -14.86 5.50
N SER A 33 11.05 -13.60 5.76
CA SER A 33 10.69 -12.89 7.00
C SER A 33 9.18 -12.83 7.23
N LEU A 34 8.39 -12.54 6.19
CA LEU A 34 6.92 -12.52 6.31
C LEU A 34 6.33 -13.89 6.62
N LEU A 35 6.92 -14.96 6.10
CA LEU A 35 6.45 -16.33 6.34
C LEU A 35 6.88 -16.87 7.70
N SER A 36 8.01 -16.41 8.24
CA SER A 36 8.60 -16.91 9.48
C SER A 36 8.26 -16.07 10.71
N ASP A 37 7.93 -14.78 10.55
CA ASP A 37 7.52 -13.89 11.63
C ASP A 37 6.05 -13.47 11.49
N LYS A 38 5.19 -14.16 12.26
CA LYS A 38 3.74 -13.88 12.29
C LYS A 38 3.40 -12.49 12.84
N VAL A 39 4.22 -11.94 13.73
CA VAL A 39 3.98 -10.60 14.31
C VAL A 39 4.25 -9.53 13.27
N LEU A 40 5.37 -9.65 12.56
CA LEU A 40 5.70 -8.77 11.43
C LEU A 40 4.62 -8.83 10.35
N TYR A 41 4.20 -10.05 9.97
CA TYR A 41 3.13 -10.25 9.00
C TYR A 41 1.84 -9.54 9.43
N GLN A 42 1.38 -9.77 10.66
CA GLN A 42 0.11 -9.22 11.12
C GLN A 42 0.14 -7.69 11.19
N ARG A 43 1.26 -7.11 11.62
CA ARG A 43 1.47 -5.66 11.65
C ARG A 43 1.35 -5.05 10.26
N LEU A 44 2.10 -5.58 9.29
CA LEU A 44 2.06 -5.09 7.91
C LEU A 44 0.69 -5.30 7.26
N ALA A 45 0.03 -6.43 7.51
CA ALA A 45 -1.31 -6.71 6.98
C ALA A 45 -2.36 -5.73 7.51
N ASN A 46 -2.32 -5.42 8.81
CA ASN A 46 -3.23 -4.46 9.42
C ASN A 46 -3.00 -3.05 8.87
N ASN A 47 -1.73 -2.61 8.81
CA ASN A 47 -1.38 -1.29 8.30
C ASN A 47 -1.70 -1.14 6.81
N GLY A 48 -1.47 -2.19 6.01
CA GLY A 48 -1.87 -2.24 4.60
C GLY A 48 -3.38 -2.12 4.43
N LYS A 49 -4.17 -2.82 5.25
CA LYS A 49 -5.64 -2.70 5.23
C LYS A 49 -6.10 -1.30 5.59
N GLU A 50 -5.53 -0.69 6.62
CA GLU A 50 -5.85 0.69 7.03
C GLU A 50 -5.52 1.69 5.92
N THR A 51 -4.40 1.49 5.21
CA THR A 51 -4.00 2.31 4.06
C THR A 51 -5.04 2.22 2.95
N VAL A 52 -5.50 1.01 2.61
CA VAL A 52 -6.58 0.83 1.63
C VAL A 52 -7.85 1.54 2.06
N GLN A 53 -8.26 1.40 3.32
CA GLN A 53 -9.47 2.04 3.83
C GLN A 53 -9.39 3.58 3.81
N LYS A 54 -8.22 4.15 4.09
CA LYS A 54 -8.05 5.62 4.13
C LYS A 54 -7.92 6.25 2.75
N HIS A 55 -7.18 5.59 1.84
CA HIS A 55 -6.75 6.22 0.58
C HIS A 55 -7.47 5.68 -0.64
N TYR A 56 -8.01 4.45 -0.56
CA TYR A 56 -8.50 3.69 -1.71
C TYR A 56 -9.90 3.10 -1.51
N ASP A 57 -10.64 3.54 -0.48
CA ASP A 57 -12.05 3.16 -0.35
C ASP A 57 -12.89 3.87 -1.41
N TRP A 58 -13.76 3.09 -2.07
CA TRP A 58 -14.56 3.53 -3.21
C TRP A 58 -15.46 4.70 -2.86
N GLY A 59 -16.01 4.72 -1.64
CA GLY A 59 -16.84 5.82 -1.14
C GLY A 59 -16.09 7.15 -1.09
N GLY A 60 -14.84 7.13 -0.62
CA GLY A 60 -14.00 8.33 -0.52
C GLY A 60 -13.45 8.81 -1.86
N MET A 61 -13.08 7.89 -2.75
CA MET A 61 -12.59 8.25 -4.08
C MET A 61 -13.69 8.83 -4.98
N SER A 62 -14.89 8.23 -4.98
CA SER A 62 -16.01 8.71 -5.81
C SER A 62 -16.39 10.16 -5.48
N TYR A 63 -16.44 10.50 -4.18
CA TYR A 63 -16.71 11.87 -3.73
C TYR A 63 -15.66 12.88 -4.21
N LYS A 64 -14.36 12.53 -4.11
CA LYS A 64 -13.28 13.42 -4.60
C LYS A 64 -13.38 13.66 -6.11
N TYR A 65 -13.74 12.65 -6.88
CA TYR A 65 -13.96 12.77 -8.32
C TYR A 65 -15.15 13.68 -8.65
N GLU A 66 -16.28 13.53 -7.96
CA GLU A 66 -17.46 14.39 -8.15
C GLU A 66 -17.11 15.86 -7.88
N VAL A 67 -16.44 16.17 -6.77
CA VAL A 67 -16.02 17.54 -6.43
C VAL A 67 -15.09 18.12 -7.49
N LEU A 68 -14.12 17.34 -7.98
CA LEU A 68 -13.20 17.79 -9.01
C LEU A 68 -13.92 18.08 -10.33
N VAL A 69 -14.83 17.20 -10.77
CA VAL A 69 -15.63 17.40 -11.98
C VAL A 69 -16.51 18.63 -11.85
N GLU A 70 -17.20 18.81 -10.71
CA GLU A 70 -18.02 20.00 -10.46
C GLU A 70 -17.20 21.30 -10.46
N SER A 71 -15.99 21.28 -9.89
CA SER A 71 -15.12 22.46 -9.86
C SER A 71 -14.55 22.85 -11.23
N ALA A 72 -14.37 21.89 -12.14
CA ALA A 72 -13.89 22.14 -13.49
C ALA A 72 -14.99 22.60 -14.47
N LEU A 73 -16.25 22.44 -14.09
CA LEU A 73 -17.43 22.87 -14.87
C LEU A 73 -17.94 24.28 -14.49
N LYS A 74 -17.33 24.92 -13.48
CA LYS A 74 -17.53 26.33 -13.13
C LYS A 74 -16.43 27.19 -13.73
#